data_AF-A0A1G6SVJ8-F1
#
_entry.id   AF-A0A1G6SVJ8-F1
#
_cell.length_a   1.000
_cell.length_b   1.000
_cell.length_c   1.000
_cell.angle_alpha   90.00
_cell.angle_beta   90.00
_cell.angle_gamma   90.00
#
_symmetry.space_group_name_H-M   'P 1'
#
loop_
_entity.id
_entity.type
_entity.pdbx_description
1 polymer ?
#
loop_
_entity_poly.entity_id
_entity_poly.type
_entity_poly.pdbx_seq_one_letter_code
_entity_poly.pdbx_strand_id
1 'polypeptide(L)'
;MRWELARGVLASLHTTPAGSPWWRAVNERLLRDGCEAVARSAGLGGAPSSPVIRLWMSFVADPRGRTWYRAHNASIVAAYLENRGLAEQENAAERFFLNVMLLRMLYAHALVSAPRLALRRLSGIGPALGDPTVAVTGVFLSLARIVPDRYPLERDVHEYIADENPLGRMLDYGIIQPRLQRLYEWSAEELREPGVLGLVRDGNPVYAWPFEDRDVWEPVRPTRTVRTLRRLLPAD
;
A
#
# COMPACT_ATOMS: atom_id res chain seq x y z
N MET A 1 13.27 -4.64 -2.08
CA MET A 1 14.07 -3.75 -1.21
C MET A 1 15.15 -2.89 -1.90
N ARG A 2 15.54 -3.09 -3.17
CA ARG A 2 16.57 -2.22 -3.82
C ARG A 2 16.23 -0.73 -3.79
N TRP A 3 14.96 -0.38 -4.04
CA TRP A 3 14.49 1.01 -3.95
C TRP A 3 14.59 1.56 -2.53
N GLU A 4 14.23 0.79 -1.50
CA GLU A 4 14.32 1.20 -0.09
C GLU A 4 15.77 1.44 0.34
N LEU A 5 16.70 0.60 -0.14
CA LEU A 5 18.14 0.80 0.05
C LEU A 5 18.61 2.10 -0.63
N ALA A 6 18.22 2.31 -1.90
CA ALA A 6 18.61 3.49 -2.65
C ALA A 6 18.03 4.80 -2.05
N ARG A 7 16.78 4.75 -1.57
CA ARG A 7 16.11 5.88 -0.91
C ARG A 7 16.75 6.26 0.43
N GLY A 8 17.39 5.29 1.11
CA GLY A 8 18.01 5.51 2.41
C GLY A 8 17.13 5.15 3.62
N VAL A 9 15.90 4.65 3.41
CA VAL A 9 15.03 4.25 4.54
C VAL A 9 15.60 3.08 5.34
N LEU A 10 16.49 2.27 4.73
CA LEU A 10 17.21 1.18 5.38
C LEU A 10 18.65 1.56 5.80
N ALA A 11 19.01 2.85 5.79
CA ALA A 11 20.28 3.32 6.34
C ALA A 11 20.40 2.97 7.84
N SER A 12 21.63 2.95 8.38
CA SER A 12 21.85 2.68 9.81
C SER A 12 21.02 3.63 10.68
N LEU A 13 20.57 3.15 11.83
CA LEU A 13 19.92 4.03 12.82
C LEU A 13 20.92 4.94 13.55
N HIS A 14 22.22 4.75 13.31
CA HIS A 14 23.32 5.50 13.91
C HIS A 14 24.04 6.42 12.92
N THR A 15 23.50 6.63 11.71
CA THR A 15 24.05 7.58 10.72
C THR A 15 23.24 8.88 10.70
N THR A 16 23.76 9.89 9.98
CA THR A 16 23.06 11.15 9.72
C THR A 16 22.94 11.37 8.19
N PRO A 17 21.74 11.35 7.61
CA PRO A 17 20.47 11.00 8.26
C PRO A 17 20.43 9.51 8.66
N ALA A 18 19.67 9.21 9.72
CA ALA A 18 19.37 7.84 10.12
C ALA A 18 18.36 7.22 9.16
N GLY A 19 18.30 5.89 9.08
CA GLY A 19 17.18 5.20 8.41
C GLY A 19 15.87 5.28 9.21
N SER A 20 14.79 4.77 8.64
CA SER A 20 13.47 4.72 9.29
C SER A 20 13.31 3.45 10.13
N PRO A 21 13.02 3.57 11.45
CA PRO A 21 12.62 2.44 12.27
C PRO A 21 11.34 1.77 11.76
N TRP A 22 10.38 2.55 11.27
CA TRP A 22 9.11 2.04 10.74
C TRP A 22 9.33 1.15 9.51
N TRP A 23 10.10 1.62 8.53
CA TRP A 23 10.40 0.84 7.32
C TRP A 23 11.12 -0.47 7.64
N ARG A 24 12.03 -0.44 8.63
CA ARG A 24 12.71 -1.66 9.10
C ARG A 24 11.73 -2.65 9.71
N ALA A 25 10.84 -2.20 10.60
CA ALA A 25 9.85 -3.05 11.26
C ALA A 25 8.88 -3.71 10.26
N VAL A 26 8.40 -2.95 9.27
CA VAL A 26 7.52 -3.48 8.22
C VAL A 26 8.23 -4.54 7.36
N ASN A 27 9.47 -4.26 6.95
CA ASN A 27 10.27 -5.21 6.18
C ASN A 27 10.64 -6.45 6.98
N GLU A 28 10.98 -6.30 8.26
CA GLU A 28 11.26 -7.41 9.17
C GLU A 28 10.06 -8.35 9.29
N ARG A 29 8.85 -7.81 9.47
CA ARG A 29 7.63 -8.62 9.52
C ARG A 29 7.41 -9.40 8.23
N LEU A 30 7.54 -8.74 7.08
CA LEU A 30 7.39 -9.39 5.77
C LEU A 30 8.39 -10.54 5.59
N LEU A 31 9.67 -10.30 5.92
CA LEU A 31 10.73 -11.30 5.82
C LEU A 31 10.50 -12.46 6.78
N ARG A 32 10.14 -12.18 8.04
CA ARG A 32 9.87 -13.20 9.05
C ARG A 32 8.73 -14.12 8.62
N ASP A 33 7.61 -13.54 8.20
CA ASP A 33 6.43 -14.31 7.81
C ASP A 33 6.72 -15.22 6.60
N GLY A 34 7.41 -14.68 5.59
CA GLY A 34 7.82 -15.45 4.41
C GLY A 34 8.82 -16.57 4.74
N CYS A 35 9.86 -16.26 5.51
CA CYS A 35 10.87 -17.25 5.93
C CYS A 35 10.27 -18.38 6.76
N GLU A 36 9.37 -18.07 7.71
CA GLU A 36 8.70 -19.10 8.50
C GLU A 36 7.84 -20.00 7.62
N ALA A 37 7.10 -19.45 6.66
CA ALA A 37 6.30 -20.26 5.74
C ALA A 37 7.16 -21.19 4.87
N VAL A 38 8.32 -20.74 4.42
CA VAL A 38 9.29 -21.58 3.69
C VAL A 38 9.81 -22.71 4.60
N ALA A 39 10.23 -22.39 5.82
CA ALA A 39 10.70 -23.39 6.78
C ALA A 39 9.63 -24.45 7.10
N ARG A 40 8.37 -24.02 7.26
CA ARG A 40 7.22 -24.93 7.48
C ARG A 40 6.90 -25.79 6.28
N SER A 41 7.01 -25.24 5.08
CA SER A 41 6.85 -26.01 3.84
C SER A 41 7.96 -27.05 3.67
N ALA A 42 9.11 -26.85 4.32
CA ALA A 42 10.21 -27.81 4.41
C ALA A 42 10.11 -28.78 5.63
N GLY A 43 8.99 -28.79 6.36
CA GLY A 43 8.73 -29.74 7.45
C GLY A 43 8.95 -29.20 8.87
N LEU A 44 9.20 -27.89 9.06
CA LEU A 44 9.25 -27.29 10.39
C LEU A 44 7.88 -27.44 11.10
N GLY A 45 7.88 -28.14 12.24
CA GLY A 45 6.69 -28.40 13.05
C GLY A 45 6.25 -27.23 13.95
N GLY A 46 5.26 -27.50 14.82
CA GLY A 46 4.73 -26.53 15.80
C GLY A 46 3.66 -25.58 15.25
N ALA A 47 3.11 -24.74 16.13
CA ALA A 47 2.09 -23.76 15.75
C ALA A 47 2.71 -22.56 15.02
N PRO A 48 2.06 -21.99 13.97
CA PRO A 48 2.49 -20.76 13.32
C PRO A 48 2.60 -19.58 14.30
N SER A 49 3.62 -18.73 14.13
CA SER A 49 3.81 -17.53 14.97
C SER A 49 2.71 -16.47 14.76
N SER A 50 2.04 -16.51 13.60
CA SER A 50 0.99 -15.57 13.21
C SER A 50 -0.05 -16.25 12.30
N PRO A 51 -1.34 -15.82 12.33
CA PRO A 51 -2.34 -16.24 11.36
C PRO A 51 -1.92 -16.00 9.90
N VAL A 52 -1.09 -14.99 9.64
CA VAL A 52 -0.61 -14.61 8.30
C VAL A 52 0.24 -15.70 7.66
N ILE A 53 0.94 -16.52 8.46
CA ILE A 53 1.76 -17.64 7.97
C ILE A 53 0.94 -18.64 7.14
N ARG A 54 -0.34 -18.84 7.48
CA ARG A 54 -1.22 -19.72 6.69
C ARG A 54 -1.51 -19.17 5.29
N LEU A 55 -1.53 -17.86 5.13
CA LEU A 55 -1.67 -17.21 3.82
C LEU A 55 -0.40 -17.41 3.00
N TRP A 56 0.77 -17.26 3.62
CA TRP A 56 2.05 -17.56 2.98
C TRP A 56 2.19 -19.03 2.58
N MET A 57 1.81 -19.97 3.45
CA MET A 57 1.79 -21.40 3.10
C MET A 57 0.85 -21.69 1.91
N SER A 58 -0.28 -20.97 1.82
CA SER A 58 -1.19 -21.07 0.68
C SER A 58 -0.54 -20.57 -0.62
N PHE A 59 0.25 -19.49 -0.54
CA PHE A 59 1.06 -19.01 -1.66
C PHE A 59 2.17 -19.99 -2.05
N VAL A 60 2.89 -20.57 -1.09
CA VAL A 60 3.93 -21.59 -1.38
C VAL A 60 3.33 -22.80 -2.09
N ALA A 61 2.13 -23.22 -1.71
CA ALA A 61 1.43 -24.35 -2.33
C ALA A 61 0.86 -24.03 -3.73
N ASP A 62 0.37 -22.81 -3.96
CA ASP A 62 -0.19 -22.36 -5.25
C ASP A 62 0.31 -20.94 -5.58
N PRO A 63 1.48 -20.79 -6.22
CA PRO A 63 2.12 -19.48 -6.43
C PRO A 63 1.47 -18.72 -7.58
N ARG A 64 0.44 -17.92 -7.25
CA ARG A 64 -0.30 -17.05 -8.17
C ARG A 64 -0.31 -15.61 -7.65
N GLY A 65 -0.57 -14.65 -8.53
CA GLY A 65 -0.65 -13.24 -8.14
C GLY A 65 -1.64 -12.99 -7.00
N ARG A 66 -2.82 -13.63 -7.03
CA ARG A 66 -3.83 -13.54 -5.96
C ARG A 66 -3.32 -14.04 -4.61
N THR A 67 -2.74 -15.23 -4.56
CA THR A 67 -2.23 -15.83 -3.31
C THR A 67 -1.02 -15.05 -2.80
N TRP A 68 -0.17 -14.54 -3.69
CA TRP A 68 0.93 -13.65 -3.35
C TRP A 68 0.45 -12.35 -2.71
N TYR A 69 -0.43 -11.59 -3.38
CA TYR A 69 -0.94 -10.32 -2.82
C TYR A 69 -1.63 -10.53 -1.48
N ARG A 70 -2.40 -11.60 -1.34
CA ARG A 70 -3.09 -11.90 -0.08
C ARG A 70 -2.10 -12.14 1.05
N ALA A 71 -1.07 -12.96 0.84
CA ALA A 71 -0.05 -13.24 1.85
C ALA A 71 0.82 -12.00 2.16
N HIS A 72 1.33 -11.36 1.11
CA HIS A 72 2.16 -10.17 1.20
C HIS A 72 1.45 -9.02 1.91
N ASN A 73 0.25 -8.65 1.44
CA ASN A 73 -0.46 -7.50 2.00
C ASN A 73 -0.96 -7.78 3.43
N ALA A 74 -1.24 -9.03 3.79
CA ALA A 74 -1.56 -9.36 5.17
C ALA A 74 -0.36 -9.13 6.12
N SER A 75 0.86 -9.48 5.71
CA SER A 75 2.07 -9.16 6.48
C SER A 75 2.29 -7.65 6.59
N ILE A 76 2.14 -6.91 5.49
CA ILE A 76 2.31 -5.45 5.49
C ILE A 76 1.25 -4.78 6.38
N VAL A 77 -0.03 -5.12 6.23
CA VAL A 77 -1.11 -4.55 7.04
C VAL A 77 -0.92 -4.85 8.52
N ALA A 78 -0.58 -6.10 8.88
CA ALA A 78 -0.29 -6.44 10.27
C ALA A 78 0.85 -5.58 10.82
N ALA A 79 1.91 -5.38 10.05
CA ALA A 79 3.01 -4.52 10.45
C ALA A 79 2.61 -3.03 10.58
N TYR A 80 1.75 -2.52 9.68
CA TYR A 80 1.19 -1.17 9.79
C TYR A 80 0.46 -0.98 11.11
N LEU A 81 -0.43 -1.92 11.45
CA LEU A 81 -1.23 -1.87 12.68
C LEU A 81 -0.35 -1.93 13.94
N GLU A 82 0.60 -2.86 13.97
CA GLU A 82 1.51 -3.06 15.12
C GLU A 82 2.49 -1.90 15.32
N ASN A 83 2.93 -1.25 14.24
CA ASN A 83 3.99 -0.24 14.27
C ASN A 83 3.46 1.19 14.06
N ARG A 84 2.18 1.44 14.35
CA ARG A 84 1.59 2.79 14.25
C ARG A 84 2.40 3.85 15.01
N GLY A 85 2.88 3.53 16.21
CA GLY A 85 3.70 4.46 17.00
C GLY A 85 5.04 4.82 16.37
N LEU A 86 5.61 3.95 15.50
CA LEU A 86 6.80 4.29 14.72
C LEU A 86 6.44 5.19 13.53
N ALA A 87 5.27 4.99 12.91
CA ALA A 87 4.80 5.86 11.84
C ALA A 87 4.50 7.27 12.36
N GLU A 88 3.99 7.41 13.58
CA GLU A 88 3.71 8.72 14.19
C GLU A 88 4.98 9.54 14.48
N GLN A 89 6.15 8.90 14.53
CA GLN A 89 7.45 9.57 14.67
C GLN A 89 8.02 10.06 13.33
N GLU A 90 7.46 9.59 12.21
CA GLU A 90 7.82 10.08 10.87
C GLU A 90 7.27 11.50 10.67
N ASN A 91 7.96 12.29 9.85
CA ASN A 91 7.47 13.63 9.52
C ASN A 91 6.17 13.57 8.69
N ALA A 92 5.47 14.70 8.54
CA ALA A 92 4.20 14.75 7.83
C ALA A 92 4.29 14.21 6.39
N ALA A 93 5.32 14.59 5.63
CA ALA A 93 5.50 14.13 4.27
C ALA A 93 5.67 12.61 4.17
N GLU A 94 6.44 12.00 5.08
CA GLU A 94 6.59 10.55 5.16
C GLU A 94 5.27 9.88 5.56
N ARG A 95 4.54 10.38 6.57
CA ARG A 95 3.23 9.83 6.98
C ARG A 95 2.20 9.87 5.87
N PHE A 96 2.13 10.97 5.12
CA PHE A 96 1.31 11.08 3.91
C PHE A 96 1.70 9.98 2.92
N PHE A 97 2.99 9.82 2.67
CA PHE A 97 3.50 8.82 1.75
C PHE A 97 3.19 7.37 2.20
N LEU A 98 3.23 7.06 3.50
CA LEU A 98 2.84 5.75 4.03
C LEU A 98 1.38 5.40 3.69
N ASN A 99 0.48 6.38 3.73
CA ASN A 99 -0.92 6.20 3.34
C ASN A 99 -1.08 5.99 1.83
N VAL A 100 -0.33 6.74 1.00
CA VAL A 100 -0.29 6.56 -0.46
C VAL A 100 0.22 5.17 -0.84
N MET A 101 1.26 4.67 -0.16
CA MET A 101 1.74 3.32 -0.39
C MET A 101 0.67 2.28 -0.04
N LEU A 102 0.02 2.42 1.12
CA LEU A 102 -1.01 1.49 1.57
C LEU A 102 -2.19 1.44 0.59
N LEU A 103 -2.77 2.58 0.22
CA LEU A 103 -3.92 2.61 -0.69
C LEU A 103 -3.58 2.02 -2.07
N ARG A 104 -2.38 2.28 -2.60
CA ARG A 104 -1.96 1.74 -3.91
C ARG A 104 -1.71 0.24 -3.84
N MET A 105 -1.13 -0.25 -2.75
CA MET A 105 -0.92 -1.68 -2.52
C MET A 105 -2.25 -2.43 -2.40
N LEU A 106 -3.22 -1.90 -1.65
CA LEU A 106 -4.56 -2.47 -1.54
C LEU A 106 -5.28 -2.45 -2.89
N TYR A 107 -5.16 -1.35 -3.65
CA TYR A 107 -5.78 -1.24 -4.97
C TYR A 107 -5.15 -2.21 -5.98
N ALA A 108 -3.83 -2.38 -5.99
CA ALA A 108 -3.15 -3.35 -6.83
C ALA A 108 -3.63 -4.78 -6.54
N HIS A 109 -3.85 -5.11 -5.26
CA HIS A 109 -4.47 -6.38 -4.89
C HIS A 109 -5.91 -6.49 -5.42
N ALA A 110 -6.72 -5.43 -5.31
CA ALA A 110 -8.08 -5.44 -5.84
C ALA A 110 -8.13 -5.60 -7.37
N LEU A 111 -7.13 -5.10 -8.13
CA LEU A 111 -7.06 -5.32 -9.58
C LEU A 111 -7.03 -6.82 -9.94
N VAL A 112 -6.34 -7.63 -9.14
CA VAL A 112 -6.24 -9.09 -9.35
C VAL A 112 -7.40 -9.83 -8.71
N SER A 113 -7.77 -9.44 -7.49
CA SER A 113 -8.65 -10.23 -6.63
C SER A 113 -10.12 -9.83 -6.71
N ALA A 114 -10.41 -8.56 -6.98
CA ALA A 114 -11.74 -7.95 -7.07
C ALA A 114 -11.83 -6.92 -8.22
N PRO A 115 -11.58 -7.29 -9.48
CA PRO A 115 -11.43 -6.34 -10.58
C PRO A 115 -12.68 -5.50 -10.86
N ARG A 116 -13.88 -5.97 -10.46
CA ARG A 116 -15.11 -5.16 -10.53
C ARG A 116 -15.13 -4.01 -9.54
N LEU A 117 -14.59 -4.22 -8.33
CA LEU A 117 -14.39 -3.16 -7.37
C LEU A 117 -13.40 -2.12 -7.92
N ALA A 118 -12.26 -2.58 -8.46
CA ALA A 118 -11.20 -1.70 -8.94
C ALA A 118 -11.57 -0.93 -10.23
N LEU A 119 -12.06 -1.63 -11.27
CA LEU A 119 -12.19 -1.12 -12.64
C LEU A 119 -13.61 -1.17 -13.21
N ARG A 120 -14.60 -1.68 -12.46
CA ARG A 120 -16.01 -1.74 -12.89
C ARG A 120 -16.16 -2.36 -14.29
N ARG A 121 -16.57 -1.56 -15.30
CA ARG A 121 -16.80 -2.00 -16.68
C ARG A 121 -15.52 -2.46 -17.39
N LEU A 122 -14.36 -2.00 -16.91
CA LEU A 122 -13.05 -2.39 -17.42
C LEU A 122 -12.45 -3.56 -16.62
N SER A 123 -13.26 -4.33 -15.88
CA SER A 123 -12.77 -5.44 -15.04
C SER A 123 -11.99 -6.51 -15.81
N GLY A 124 -12.26 -6.68 -17.12
CA GLY A 124 -11.60 -7.69 -17.95
C GLY A 124 -10.09 -7.53 -18.08
N ILE A 125 -9.56 -6.32 -17.90
CA ILE A 125 -8.11 -6.03 -17.97
C ILE A 125 -7.45 -5.96 -16.58
N GLY A 126 -8.22 -6.04 -15.50
CA GLY A 126 -7.71 -5.88 -14.12
C GLY A 126 -6.58 -6.85 -13.77
N PRO A 127 -6.76 -8.18 -13.96
CA PRO A 127 -5.74 -9.15 -13.60
C PRO A 127 -4.40 -8.93 -14.33
N ALA A 128 -4.43 -8.52 -15.60
CA ALA A 128 -3.22 -8.24 -16.36
C ALA A 128 -2.49 -6.96 -15.87
N LEU A 129 -3.24 -5.94 -15.45
CA LEU A 129 -2.68 -4.71 -14.89
C LEU A 129 -2.09 -4.88 -13.49
N GLY A 130 -2.68 -5.78 -12.70
CA GLY A 130 -2.23 -6.11 -11.35
C GLY A 130 -1.24 -7.25 -11.28
N ASP A 131 -0.83 -7.88 -12.40
CA ASP A 131 0.05 -9.05 -12.34
C ASP A 131 1.43 -8.68 -11.74
N PRO A 132 1.83 -9.28 -10.60
CA PRO A 132 3.10 -8.97 -9.94
C PRO A 132 4.32 -9.47 -10.73
N THR A 133 4.12 -10.34 -11.72
CA THR A 133 5.18 -10.88 -12.59
C THR A 133 5.43 -10.01 -13.83
N VAL A 134 4.49 -9.12 -14.17
CA VAL A 134 4.56 -8.25 -15.34
C VAL A 134 5.08 -6.87 -14.91
N ALA A 135 6.11 -6.34 -15.59
CA ALA A 135 6.79 -5.07 -15.29
C ALA A 135 5.88 -3.82 -15.18
N VAL A 136 4.60 -3.92 -15.52
CA VAL A 136 3.57 -2.88 -15.36
C VAL A 136 3.20 -2.65 -13.88
N THR A 137 3.31 -3.65 -13.00
CA THR A 137 3.28 -3.40 -11.55
C THR A 137 4.43 -2.49 -11.12
N GLY A 138 5.54 -2.46 -11.86
CA GLY A 138 6.63 -1.50 -11.70
C GLY A 138 6.27 -0.06 -12.06
N VAL A 139 5.12 0.24 -12.69
CA VAL A 139 4.60 1.61 -12.92
C VAL A 139 3.63 2.01 -11.81
N PHE A 140 2.81 1.07 -11.34
CA PHE A 140 1.84 1.28 -10.25
C PHE A 140 2.50 1.33 -8.85
N LEU A 141 3.57 0.54 -8.69
CA LEU A 141 4.41 0.43 -7.49
C LEU A 141 5.78 1.09 -7.69
N SER A 142 6.02 1.84 -8.78
CA SER A 142 7.20 2.72 -8.87
C SER A 142 7.05 3.86 -7.86
N LEU A 143 7.29 3.54 -6.59
CA LEU A 143 7.56 4.53 -5.57
C LEU A 143 8.68 5.46 -6.07
N ALA A 144 9.65 4.93 -6.83
CA ALA A 144 10.74 5.67 -7.50
C ALA A 144 10.32 6.75 -8.51
N ARG A 145 9.08 6.77 -9.02
CA ARG A 145 8.65 7.81 -9.99
C ARG A 145 7.67 8.83 -9.40
N ILE A 146 7.24 8.60 -8.17
CA ILE A 146 6.19 9.38 -7.51
C ILE A 146 6.67 9.92 -6.16
N VAL A 147 7.73 9.34 -5.62
CA VAL A 147 8.32 9.70 -4.32
C VAL A 147 9.73 10.19 -4.58
N PRO A 148 10.17 11.27 -3.92
CA PRO A 148 11.55 11.70 -3.94
C PRO A 148 12.50 10.55 -3.54
N ASP A 149 13.62 10.47 -4.25
CA ASP A 149 14.60 9.38 -4.15
C ASP A 149 15.47 9.45 -2.88
N ARG A 150 15.12 10.29 -1.90
CA ARG A 150 15.88 10.46 -0.66
C ARG A 150 14.98 10.49 0.57
N TYR A 151 15.47 9.86 1.62
CA TYR A 151 14.91 9.88 2.96
C TYR A 151 15.80 10.70 3.91
N PRO A 152 15.21 11.48 4.83
CA PRO A 152 13.77 11.75 4.96
C PRO A 152 13.27 12.73 3.89
N LEU A 153 11.96 12.77 3.67
CA LEU A 153 11.33 13.89 2.94
C LEU A 153 11.48 15.19 3.74
N GLU A 154 12.04 16.22 3.11
CA GLU A 154 12.41 17.48 3.79
C GLU A 154 11.39 18.61 3.59
N ARG A 155 10.53 18.52 2.57
CA ARG A 155 9.58 19.58 2.20
C ARG A 155 8.21 19.37 2.82
N ASP A 156 7.38 20.41 2.76
CA ASP A 156 5.98 20.30 3.17
C ASP A 156 5.19 19.35 2.25
N VAL A 157 4.14 18.71 2.80
CA VAL A 157 3.28 17.77 2.08
C VAL A 157 2.63 18.44 0.86
N HIS A 158 2.19 19.69 0.99
CA HIS A 158 1.53 20.40 -0.09
C HIS A 158 2.48 20.70 -1.26
N GLU A 159 3.78 20.89 -1.00
CA GLU A 159 4.78 21.03 -2.06
C GLU A 159 4.93 19.74 -2.88
N TYR A 160 4.94 18.59 -2.21
CA TYR A 160 4.97 17.29 -2.90
C TYR A 160 3.70 17.03 -3.72
N ILE A 161 2.53 17.41 -3.20
CA ILE A 161 1.25 17.30 -3.93
C ILE A 161 1.23 18.22 -5.15
N ALA A 162 1.79 19.44 -5.03
CA ALA A 162 1.85 20.39 -6.14
C ALA A 162 2.72 19.86 -7.29
N ASP A 163 3.89 19.31 -6.93
CA ASP A 163 4.87 18.74 -7.85
C ASP A 163 4.48 17.36 -8.41
N GLU A 164 3.47 16.71 -7.81
CA GLU A 164 3.10 15.35 -8.17
C GLU A 164 2.79 15.22 -9.67
N ASN A 165 3.36 14.19 -10.31
CA ASN A 165 3.10 13.88 -11.70
C ASN A 165 1.58 13.79 -11.96
N PRO A 166 1.04 14.45 -13.01
CA PRO A 166 -0.37 14.39 -13.37
C PRO A 166 -0.95 12.96 -13.45
N LEU A 167 -0.15 11.96 -13.79
CA LEU A 167 -0.56 10.55 -13.81
C LEU A 167 -0.79 9.97 -12.41
N GLY A 168 0.07 10.30 -11.43
CA GLY A 168 -0.10 9.89 -10.03
C GLY A 168 -1.37 10.50 -9.43
N ARG A 169 -1.55 11.81 -9.65
CA ARG A 169 -2.79 12.51 -9.25
C ARG A 169 -4.04 11.93 -9.89
N MET A 170 -3.99 11.59 -11.17
CA MET A 170 -5.11 10.97 -11.88
C MET A 170 -5.47 9.62 -11.26
N LEU A 171 -4.47 8.82 -10.91
CA LEU A 171 -4.68 7.51 -10.31
C LEU A 171 -5.29 7.64 -8.92
N ASP A 172 -4.64 8.37 -8.01
CA ASP A 172 -5.03 8.41 -6.61
C ASP A 172 -6.37 9.13 -6.44
N TYR A 173 -6.51 10.35 -6.97
CA TYR A 173 -7.72 11.17 -6.77
C TYR A 173 -8.85 10.85 -7.77
N GLY A 174 -8.50 10.37 -8.96
CA GLY A 174 -9.46 10.13 -10.04
C GLY A 174 -10.00 8.71 -10.07
N ILE A 175 -9.18 7.72 -9.72
CA ILE A 175 -9.53 6.31 -9.82
C ILE A 175 -9.68 5.70 -8.42
N ILE A 176 -8.71 5.85 -7.52
CA ILE A 176 -8.70 5.11 -6.25
C ILE A 176 -9.64 5.78 -5.22
N GLN A 177 -9.49 7.08 -5.00
CA GLN A 177 -10.20 7.85 -3.96
C GLN A 177 -11.73 7.65 -3.95
N PRO A 178 -12.44 7.66 -5.09
CA PRO A 178 -13.90 7.49 -5.10
C PRO A 178 -14.41 6.15 -4.53
N ARG A 179 -13.54 5.14 -4.43
CA ARG A 179 -13.89 3.80 -3.95
C ARG A 179 -13.05 3.38 -2.74
N LEU A 180 -12.35 4.32 -2.11
CA LEU A 180 -11.38 4.03 -1.07
C LEU A 180 -12.01 3.35 0.13
N GLN A 181 -13.17 3.83 0.59
CA GLN A 181 -13.88 3.21 1.71
C GLN A 181 -14.18 1.73 1.45
N ARG A 182 -14.77 1.42 0.29
CA ARG A 182 -15.07 0.05 -0.14
C ARG A 182 -13.82 -0.80 -0.35
N LEU A 183 -12.73 -0.19 -0.79
CA LEU A 183 -11.45 -0.87 -0.95
C LEU A 183 -10.91 -1.36 0.39
N TYR A 184 -10.99 -0.53 1.43
CA TYR A 184 -10.56 -0.90 2.78
C TYR A 184 -11.51 -1.94 3.42
N GLU A 185 -12.82 -1.81 3.21
CA GLU A 185 -13.81 -2.82 3.64
C GLU A 185 -13.53 -4.19 3.01
N TRP A 186 -13.39 -4.23 1.68
CA TRP A 186 -13.03 -5.45 0.98
C TRP A 186 -11.67 -6.01 1.44
N SER A 187 -10.69 -5.14 1.68
CA SER A 187 -9.36 -5.55 2.14
C SER A 187 -9.39 -6.14 3.55
N ALA A 188 -10.21 -5.61 4.45
CA ALA A 188 -10.37 -6.13 5.80
C ALA A 188 -10.89 -7.59 5.77
N GLU A 189 -11.86 -7.88 4.89
CA GLU A 189 -12.38 -9.23 4.68
C GLU A 189 -11.37 -10.15 4.00
N GLU A 190 -10.78 -9.71 2.88
CA GLU A 190 -9.86 -10.51 2.07
C GLU A 190 -8.62 -10.93 2.87
N LEU A 191 -8.06 -10.00 3.66
CA LEU A 191 -6.89 -10.21 4.51
C LEU A 191 -7.23 -10.81 5.87
N ARG A 192 -8.52 -10.89 6.24
CA ARG A 192 -9.01 -11.28 7.57
C ARG A 192 -8.42 -10.44 8.69
N GLU A 193 -8.34 -9.14 8.45
CA GLU A 193 -7.76 -8.17 9.39
C GLU A 193 -8.72 -6.97 9.56
N PRO A 194 -9.65 -7.02 10.54
CA PRO A 194 -10.63 -5.96 10.75
C PRO A 194 -9.99 -4.63 11.15
N GLY A 195 -8.76 -4.64 11.69
CA GLY A 195 -8.02 -3.42 12.03
C GLY A 195 -7.78 -2.49 10.83
N VAL A 196 -7.81 -3.02 9.59
CA VAL A 196 -7.74 -2.24 8.34
C VAL A 196 -8.82 -1.14 8.31
N LEU A 197 -10.01 -1.38 8.86
CA LEU A 197 -11.07 -0.38 8.87
C LEU A 197 -10.71 0.86 9.70
N GLY A 198 -9.83 0.72 10.70
CA GLY A 198 -9.32 1.85 11.49
C GLY A 198 -8.31 2.73 10.76
N LEU A 199 -7.96 2.39 9.51
CA LEU A 199 -6.99 3.10 8.68
C LEU A 199 -7.66 4.02 7.65
N VAL A 200 -8.99 4.01 7.58
CA VAL A 200 -9.79 4.88 6.71
C VAL A 200 -10.97 5.46 7.49
N ARG A 201 -11.38 6.69 7.17
CA ARG A 201 -12.60 7.30 7.68
C ARG A 201 -13.25 8.16 6.61
N ASP A 202 -14.52 7.92 6.31
CA ASP A 202 -15.29 8.66 5.30
C ASP A 202 -14.56 8.75 3.94
N GLY A 203 -13.88 7.66 3.55
CA GLY A 203 -13.09 7.61 2.32
C GLY A 203 -11.75 8.37 2.36
N ASN A 204 -11.27 8.77 3.53
CA ASN A 204 -9.98 9.43 3.73
C ASN A 204 -9.02 8.53 4.53
N PRO A 205 -7.76 8.35 4.08
CA PRO A 205 -6.74 7.67 4.89
C PRO A 205 -6.47 8.38 6.22
N VAL A 206 -6.35 7.61 7.30
CA VAL A 206 -6.09 8.11 8.66
C VAL A 206 -4.98 7.34 9.39
N TYR A 207 -4.12 6.62 8.66
CA TYR A 207 -2.98 5.94 9.27
C TYR A 207 -1.92 6.95 9.69
N ALA A 208 -1.67 7.09 11.00
CA ALA A 208 -0.76 8.10 11.57
C ALA A 208 -1.05 9.54 11.06
N TRP A 209 -2.28 9.81 10.63
CA TRP A 209 -2.71 11.07 10.04
C TRP A 209 -4.00 11.56 10.69
N PRO A 210 -4.08 12.81 11.19
CA PRO A 210 -5.29 13.36 11.77
C PRO A 210 -6.43 13.47 10.75
N PHE A 211 -7.66 13.19 11.15
CA PHE A 211 -8.80 13.29 10.25
C PHE A 211 -9.19 14.75 9.95
N GLU A 212 -8.80 15.65 10.84
CA GLU A 212 -8.98 17.08 10.72
C GLU A 212 -8.20 17.63 9.51
N ASP A 213 -7.02 17.06 9.24
CA ASP A 213 -6.11 17.42 8.14
C ASP A 213 -6.35 16.58 6.87
N ARG A 214 -7.59 16.13 6.66
CA ARG A 214 -7.95 15.26 5.51
C ARG A 214 -7.98 15.98 4.16
N ASP A 215 -7.90 17.30 4.16
CA ASP A 215 -7.92 18.14 2.96
C ASP A 215 -6.75 17.83 2.01
N VAL A 216 -5.64 17.27 2.51
CA VAL A 216 -4.54 16.75 1.69
C VAL A 216 -4.98 15.63 0.72
N TRP A 217 -6.09 14.95 1.02
CA TRP A 217 -6.67 13.89 0.18
C TRP A 217 -7.71 14.41 -0.82
N GLU A 218 -8.07 15.68 -0.75
CA GLU A 218 -9.06 16.30 -1.62
C GLU A 218 -8.39 17.04 -2.79
N PRO A 219 -8.82 16.80 -4.04
CA PRO A 219 -8.27 17.54 -5.16
C PRO A 219 -8.74 19.01 -5.12
N VAL A 220 -7.79 19.95 -4.96
CA VAL A 220 -8.03 21.40 -4.93
C VAL A 220 -8.91 21.87 -6.10
N ARG A 221 -8.74 21.28 -7.30
CA ARG A 221 -9.72 21.32 -8.41
C ARG A 221 -9.62 20.05 -9.25
N PRO A 222 -10.69 19.27 -9.47
CA PRO A 222 -10.63 18.10 -10.33
C PRO A 222 -10.42 18.55 -11.79
N THR A 223 -9.29 18.16 -12.37
CA THR A 223 -9.00 18.39 -13.80
C THR A 223 -10.12 17.80 -14.66
N ARG A 224 -10.27 18.28 -15.90
CA ARG A 224 -11.29 17.75 -16.82
C ARG A 224 -11.15 16.22 -16.99
N THR A 225 -9.91 15.72 -17.03
CA THR A 225 -9.58 14.29 -17.08
C THR A 225 -10.10 13.51 -15.87
N VAL A 226 -9.87 14.01 -14.65
CA VAL A 226 -10.39 13.38 -13.41
C VAL A 226 -11.91 13.31 -13.42
N ARG A 227 -12.59 14.37 -13.88
CA ARG A 227 -14.05 14.37 -14.01
C ARG A 227 -14.57 13.35 -15.02
N THR A 228 -13.92 13.23 -16.17
CA THR A 228 -14.28 12.24 -17.19
C THR A 228 -14.08 10.81 -16.68
N LEU A 229 -12.97 10.52 -16.00
CA LEU A 229 -12.71 9.20 -15.43
C LEU A 229 -13.73 8.83 -14.36
N ARG A 230 -14.10 9.76 -13.47
CA ARG A 230 -15.16 9.51 -12.47
C ARG A 230 -16.50 9.16 -13.12
N ARG A 231 -16.80 9.68 -14.31
CA ARG A 231 -18.01 9.32 -15.08
C ARG A 231 -17.89 7.95 -15.74
N LEU A 232 -16.69 7.59 -16.22
CA LEU A 232 -16.44 6.30 -16.87
C LEU A 232 -16.31 5.13 -15.87
N LEU A 233 -15.85 5.44 -14.66
CA LEU A 233 -15.62 4.50 -13.56
C LEU A 233 -16.37 4.97 -12.30
N PRO A 234 -17.71 4.97 -12.30
CA PRO A 234 -18.49 5.40 -11.14
C PRO A 234 -18.15 4.55 -9.92
N ALA A 235 -18.18 5.19 -8.75
CA ALA A 235 -17.95 4.52 -7.47
C ALA A 235 -19.05 3.49 -7.16
N ASP A 236 -20.27 3.72 -7.68
CA ASP A 236 -21.52 2.95 -7.50
C ASP A 236 -22.00 2.22 -8.76
#